data_AF-A0A2N5WRH1-F1
#
_entry.id   AF-A0A2N5WRH1-F1
#
_cell.length_a   1.000
_cell.length_b   1.000
_cell.length_c   1.000
_cell.angle_alpha   90.00
_cell.angle_beta   90.00
_cell.angle_gamma   90.00
#
_symmetry.space_group_name_H-M   'P 1'
#
loop_
_entity.id
_entity.type
_entity.pdbx_description
1 polymer ?
#
loop_
_entity_poly.entity_id
_entity_poly.type
_entity_poly.pdbx_seq_one_letter_code
_entity_poly.pdbx_strand_id
1 'polypeptide(L)'
;MERRRFLTTAAYSVGALALPPERRAEAAERASRAARGALVGAAEIEVVRDVTSAFSRADERLGGSTGRAAVVQYLVSDVASYCRGRFADSGTRRSMFGAAAELAYLAGWKAHDAGQDGLAQRYYLRSYRLAEVADPDAHAGYVLRILAHQAFDTGHGGAAECVPLAEAAHRRMRGRVGPETETLVHLTLARAHAHRGETRPAVAAIARAERLLDRARPDRAPRWAGLGGP
;
A
#
# COMPACT_ATOMS: atom_id res chain seq x y z
N MET A 1 26.70 -18.91 -25.54
CA MET A 1 26.01 -19.25 -24.28
C MET A 1 25.21 -18.10 -23.66
N GLU A 2 25.30 -16.85 -24.15
CA GLU A 2 24.56 -15.71 -23.56
C GLU A 2 23.06 -15.62 -23.91
N ARG A 3 22.63 -16.13 -25.09
CA ARG A 3 21.20 -16.10 -25.49
C ARG A 3 20.29 -16.93 -24.57
N ARG A 4 20.81 -18.00 -23.96
CA ARG A 4 20.03 -18.88 -23.06
C ARG A 4 19.82 -18.27 -21.68
N ARG A 5 20.77 -17.45 -21.21
CA ARG A 5 20.67 -16.70 -19.93
C ARG A 5 19.80 -15.45 -20.06
N PHE A 6 19.64 -14.92 -21.28
CA PHE A 6 18.75 -13.80 -21.58
C PHE A 6 17.27 -14.22 -21.66
N LEU A 7 17.00 -15.44 -22.12
CA LEU A 7 15.63 -16.00 -22.20
C LEU A 7 15.06 -16.41 -20.83
N THR A 8 15.90 -16.67 -19.83
CA THR A 8 15.45 -17.15 -18.52
C THR A 8 15.01 -16.05 -17.55
N THR A 9 15.36 -14.78 -17.78
CA THR A 9 15.06 -13.69 -16.82
C THR A 9 13.94 -12.77 -17.31
N ALA A 10 13.62 -12.78 -18.61
CA ALA A 10 12.63 -11.88 -19.23
C ALA A 10 11.22 -12.46 -19.35
N ALA A 11 11.01 -13.76 -19.09
CA ALA A 11 9.79 -14.47 -19.45
C ALA A 11 8.73 -14.60 -18.32
N TYR A 12 9.01 -14.18 -17.09
CA TYR A 12 8.08 -14.40 -15.97
C TYR A 12 7.85 -13.15 -15.15
N SER A 13 7.11 -12.19 -15.74
CA SER A 13 6.36 -11.24 -14.93
C SER A 13 5.19 -11.99 -14.29
N VAL A 14 5.32 -12.32 -13.01
CA VAL A 14 4.22 -12.97 -12.27
C VAL A 14 3.04 -12.02 -12.13
N GLY A 15 3.29 -10.71 -12.05
CA GLY A 15 2.23 -9.71 -12.05
C GLY A 15 1.42 -9.70 -13.34
N ALA A 16 2.06 -9.91 -14.50
CA ALA A 16 1.34 -9.97 -15.78
C ALA A 16 0.26 -11.07 -15.80
N LEU A 17 0.42 -12.17 -15.07
CA LEU A 17 -0.59 -13.24 -15.00
C LEU A 17 -1.89 -12.79 -14.32
N ALA A 18 -1.85 -11.75 -13.48
CA ALA A 18 -3.02 -11.16 -12.85
C ALA A 18 -3.86 -10.29 -13.82
N LEU A 19 -3.32 -9.99 -15.00
CA LEU A 19 -3.99 -9.20 -16.04
C LEU A 19 -4.75 -10.08 -17.04
N PRO A 20 -5.73 -9.50 -17.78
CA PRO A 20 -6.36 -10.16 -18.92
C PRO A 20 -5.32 -10.66 -19.95
N PRO A 21 -5.54 -11.82 -20.62
CA PRO A 21 -4.60 -12.46 -21.54
C PRO A 21 -3.97 -11.51 -22.57
N GLU A 22 -4.77 -10.61 -23.12
CA GLU A 22 -4.39 -9.63 -24.14
C GLU A 22 -3.39 -8.58 -23.66
N ARG A 23 -3.28 -8.33 -22.34
CA ARG A 23 -2.34 -7.35 -21.76
C ARG A 23 -1.06 -7.99 -21.20
N ARG A 24 -0.99 -9.33 -21.10
CA ARG A 24 0.10 -10.03 -20.39
C ARG A 24 1.46 -9.89 -21.08
N ALA A 25 1.50 -10.11 -22.39
CA ALA A 25 2.74 -10.05 -23.16
C ALA A 25 3.36 -8.65 -23.09
N GLU A 26 2.52 -7.62 -23.22
CA GLU A 26 2.92 -6.22 -23.18
C GLU A 26 3.44 -5.81 -21.79
N ALA A 27 2.79 -6.27 -20.71
CA ALA A 27 3.24 -6.05 -19.34
C ALA A 27 4.60 -6.73 -19.05
N ALA A 28 4.78 -7.97 -19.48
CA ALA A 28 6.04 -8.70 -19.34
C ALA A 28 7.19 -8.03 -20.12
N GLU A 29 6.91 -7.55 -21.34
CA GLU A 29 7.89 -6.82 -22.15
C GLU A 29 8.30 -5.50 -21.47
N ARG A 30 7.35 -4.74 -20.92
CA ARG A 30 7.62 -3.51 -20.16
C ARG A 30 8.57 -3.76 -18.99
N ALA A 31 8.27 -4.78 -18.18
CA ALA A 31 9.12 -5.16 -17.04
C ALA A 31 10.54 -5.51 -17.50
N SER A 32 10.65 -6.28 -18.58
CA SER A 32 11.92 -6.65 -19.20
C SER A 32 12.71 -5.44 -19.71
N ARG A 33 12.05 -4.46 -20.34
CA ARG A 33 12.68 -3.21 -20.80
C ARG A 33 13.16 -2.35 -19.62
N ALA A 34 12.35 -2.20 -18.58
CA ALA A 34 12.74 -1.45 -17.38
C ALA A 34 13.95 -2.09 -16.67
N ALA A 35 13.99 -3.43 -16.58
CA ALA A 35 15.15 -4.16 -16.04
C ALA A 35 16.45 -3.92 -16.85
N ARG A 36 16.35 -3.55 -18.13
CA ARG A 36 17.47 -3.13 -18.99
C ARG A 36 17.74 -1.62 -18.97
N GLY A 37 17.12 -0.88 -18.05
CA GLY A 37 17.33 0.55 -17.89
C GLY A 37 16.50 1.43 -18.82
N ALA A 38 15.41 0.93 -19.40
CA ALA A 38 14.45 1.79 -20.12
C ALA A 38 13.84 2.85 -19.19
N LEU A 39 13.30 3.92 -19.80
CA LEU A 39 12.52 4.92 -19.09
C LEU A 39 11.22 4.28 -18.57
N VAL A 40 10.89 4.56 -17.32
CA VAL A 40 9.65 4.17 -16.65
C VAL A 40 8.70 5.36 -16.70
N GLY A 41 7.50 5.12 -17.23
CA GLY A 41 6.49 6.16 -17.43
C GLY A 41 5.11 5.77 -16.89
N ALA A 42 4.10 6.53 -17.33
CA ALA A 42 2.71 6.32 -16.94
C ALA A 42 2.22 4.89 -17.22
N ALA A 43 2.63 4.28 -18.33
CA ALA A 43 2.19 2.93 -18.70
C ALA A 43 2.63 1.86 -17.69
N GLU A 44 3.90 1.91 -17.23
CA GLU A 44 4.38 1.00 -16.19
C GLU A 44 3.66 1.24 -14.85
N ILE A 45 3.38 2.50 -14.50
CA ILE A 45 2.64 2.85 -13.27
C ILE A 45 1.23 2.25 -13.31
N GLU A 46 0.52 2.41 -14.43
CA GLU A 46 -0.83 1.85 -14.60
C GLU A 46 -0.82 0.32 -14.54
N VAL A 47 0.20 -0.35 -15.11
CA VAL A 47 0.36 -1.80 -14.96
C VAL A 47 0.53 -2.20 -13.49
N VAL A 48 1.33 -1.48 -12.70
CA VAL A 48 1.46 -1.75 -11.25
C VAL A 48 0.15 -1.54 -10.51
N ARG A 49 -0.62 -0.51 -10.86
CA ARG A 49 -1.94 -0.24 -10.27
C ARG A 49 -2.93 -1.34 -10.63
N ASP A 50 -3.05 -1.70 -11.90
CA ASP A 50 -3.96 -2.73 -12.38
C ASP A 50 -3.69 -4.08 -11.74
N VAL A 51 -2.42 -4.49 -11.68
CA VAL A 51 -2.00 -5.75 -11.05
C VAL A 51 -2.29 -5.72 -9.54
N THR A 52 -1.97 -4.62 -8.84
CA THR A 52 -2.30 -4.47 -7.42
C THR A 52 -3.81 -4.58 -7.18
N SER A 53 -4.62 -3.91 -8.00
CA SER A 53 -6.08 -3.98 -7.90
C SER A 53 -6.64 -5.37 -8.24
N ALA A 54 -6.01 -6.10 -9.17
CA ALA A 54 -6.38 -7.49 -9.45
C ALA A 54 -6.09 -8.41 -8.25
N PHE A 55 -4.95 -8.22 -7.57
CA PHE A 55 -4.64 -8.95 -6.35
C PHE A 55 -5.58 -8.60 -5.19
N SER A 56 -5.90 -7.32 -4.96
CA SER A 56 -6.88 -6.90 -3.94
C SER A 56 -8.27 -7.52 -4.18
N ARG A 57 -8.78 -7.50 -5.42
CA ARG A 57 -10.06 -8.17 -5.76
C ARG A 57 -10.01 -9.69 -5.63
N ALA A 58 -8.84 -10.30 -5.78
CA ALA A 58 -8.68 -11.73 -5.54
C ALA A 58 -8.70 -12.04 -4.05
N ASP A 59 -8.11 -11.17 -3.23
CA ASP A 59 -8.10 -11.24 -1.77
C ASP A 59 -9.52 -11.26 -1.18
N GLU A 60 -10.37 -10.31 -1.61
CA GLU A 60 -11.78 -10.21 -1.21
C GLU A 60 -12.60 -11.49 -1.49
N ARG A 61 -12.18 -12.30 -2.48
CA ARG A 61 -12.91 -13.50 -2.92
C ARG A 61 -12.33 -14.80 -2.39
N LEU A 62 -11.01 -14.89 -2.26
CA LEU A 62 -10.27 -16.12 -1.96
C LEU A 62 -9.64 -16.14 -0.57
N GLY A 63 -9.77 -15.03 0.17
CA GLY A 63 -9.20 -14.84 1.49
C GLY A 63 -7.77 -14.31 1.48
N GLY A 64 -7.43 -13.68 2.61
CA GLY A 64 -6.24 -12.90 2.87
C GLY A 64 -4.87 -13.55 2.64
N SER A 65 -4.76 -14.88 2.71
CA SER A 65 -3.47 -15.56 2.57
C SER A 65 -3.19 -16.04 1.13
N THR A 66 -4.22 -16.20 0.30
CA THR A 66 -4.12 -16.78 -1.05
C THR A 66 -3.37 -15.85 -2.00
N GLY A 67 -2.37 -16.36 -2.74
CA GLY A 67 -1.64 -15.56 -3.75
C GLY A 67 -0.57 -14.60 -3.21
N ARG A 68 -0.24 -14.66 -1.91
CA ARG A 68 0.84 -13.84 -1.30
C ARG A 68 2.18 -14.01 -2.03
N ALA A 69 2.54 -15.23 -2.42
CA ALA A 69 3.78 -15.49 -3.16
C ALA A 69 3.84 -14.73 -4.50
N ALA A 70 2.71 -14.61 -5.20
CA ALA A 70 2.64 -13.86 -6.46
C ALA A 70 2.78 -12.35 -6.25
N VAL A 71 2.12 -11.80 -5.22
CA VAL A 71 2.25 -10.39 -4.80
C VAL A 71 3.70 -10.07 -4.45
N VAL A 72 4.33 -10.88 -3.60
CA VAL A 72 5.72 -10.70 -3.19
C VAL A 72 6.67 -10.83 -4.37
N GLN A 73 6.47 -11.83 -5.24
CA GLN A 73 7.31 -12.00 -6.43
C GLN A 73 7.22 -10.78 -7.34
N TYR A 74 6.02 -10.27 -7.62
CA TYR A 74 5.84 -9.06 -8.43
C TYR A 74 6.50 -7.82 -7.80
N LEU A 75 6.41 -7.68 -6.46
CA LEU A 75 7.04 -6.60 -5.72
C LEU A 75 8.57 -6.61 -5.85
N VAL A 76 9.21 -7.78 -5.68
CA VAL A 76 10.67 -7.90 -5.67
C VAL A 76 11.32 -8.02 -7.05
N SER A 77 10.52 -8.28 -8.09
CA SER A 77 10.99 -8.37 -9.49
C SER A 77 10.61 -7.13 -10.30
N ASP A 78 9.42 -7.10 -10.91
CA ASP A 78 8.95 -6.03 -11.79
C ASP A 78 8.96 -4.65 -11.10
N VAL A 79 8.28 -4.53 -9.95
CA VAL A 79 8.14 -3.24 -9.26
C VAL A 79 9.48 -2.74 -8.73
N ALA A 80 10.31 -3.63 -8.19
CA ALA A 80 11.67 -3.28 -7.79
C ALA A 80 12.51 -2.80 -8.98
N SER A 81 12.35 -3.39 -10.16
CA SER A 81 13.02 -2.94 -11.39
C SER A 81 12.51 -1.58 -11.83
N TYR A 82 11.19 -1.34 -11.78
CA TYR A 82 10.62 -0.03 -12.08
C TYR A 82 11.12 1.07 -11.12
N CYS A 83 11.16 0.81 -9.81
CA CYS A 83 11.65 1.78 -8.82
C CYS A 83 13.15 2.13 -9.00
N ARG A 84 13.95 1.22 -9.56
CA ARG A 84 15.36 1.45 -9.91
C ARG A 84 15.58 2.01 -11.32
N GLY A 85 14.52 2.10 -12.12
CA GLY A 85 14.56 2.58 -13.49
C GLY A 85 14.84 4.08 -13.60
N ARG A 86 14.96 4.56 -14.84
CA ARG A 86 15.09 5.99 -15.15
C ARG A 86 13.71 6.61 -15.28
N PHE A 87 13.55 7.84 -14.81
CA PHE A 87 12.29 8.59 -14.89
C PHE A 87 12.51 9.88 -15.66
N ALA A 88 11.53 10.29 -16.45
CA ALA A 88 11.58 11.57 -17.18
C ALA A 88 11.51 12.76 -16.22
N ASP A 89 10.74 12.65 -15.14
CA ASP A 89 10.52 13.72 -14.18
C ASP A 89 10.26 13.18 -12.75
N SER A 90 10.32 14.09 -11.78
CA SER A 90 10.13 13.75 -10.38
C SER A 90 8.71 13.32 -10.03
N GLY A 91 7.68 13.81 -10.73
CA GLY A 91 6.27 13.46 -10.50
C GLY A 91 5.97 12.03 -10.93
N THR A 92 6.49 11.59 -12.07
CA THR A 92 6.43 10.20 -12.53
C THR A 92 7.14 9.27 -11.54
N ARG A 93 8.32 9.66 -11.05
CA ARG A 93 9.02 8.91 -10.01
C ARG A 93 8.16 8.77 -8.75
N ARG A 94 7.62 9.87 -8.21
CA ARG A 94 6.75 9.84 -7.03
C ARG A 94 5.53 8.93 -7.23
N SER A 95 4.90 8.98 -8.40
CA SER A 95 3.76 8.14 -8.75
C SER A 95 4.09 6.64 -8.78
N MET A 96 5.24 6.26 -9.32
CA MET A 96 5.71 4.86 -9.29
C MET A 96 6.00 4.39 -7.85
N PHE A 97 6.63 5.22 -7.03
CA PHE A 97 6.87 4.90 -5.62
C PHE A 97 5.56 4.79 -4.82
N GLY A 98 4.54 5.58 -5.16
CA GLY A 98 3.20 5.45 -4.60
C GLY A 98 2.56 4.11 -4.94
N ALA A 99 2.56 3.73 -6.22
CA ALA A 99 2.05 2.44 -6.65
C ALA A 99 2.81 1.25 -6.02
N ALA A 100 4.13 1.40 -5.81
CA ALA A 100 4.93 0.41 -5.10
C ALA A 100 4.61 0.34 -3.60
N ALA A 101 4.33 1.48 -2.95
CA ALA A 101 3.91 1.53 -1.55
C ALA A 101 2.59 0.78 -1.34
N GLU A 102 1.65 0.95 -2.28
CA GLU A 102 0.36 0.26 -2.30
C GLU A 102 0.52 -1.26 -2.42
N LEU A 103 1.39 -1.75 -3.30
CA LEU A 103 1.67 -3.18 -3.42
C LEU A 103 2.41 -3.74 -2.19
N ALA A 104 3.34 -2.98 -1.62
CA ALA A 104 4.04 -3.38 -0.40
C ALA A 104 3.09 -3.45 0.81
N TYR A 105 2.11 -2.53 0.88
CA TYR A 105 1.04 -2.62 1.87
C TYR A 105 0.24 -3.91 1.68
N LEU A 106 -0.20 -4.22 0.46
CA LEU A 106 -0.92 -5.47 0.18
C LEU A 106 -0.11 -6.71 0.58
N ALA A 107 1.20 -6.73 0.33
CA ALA A 107 2.06 -7.82 0.80
C ALA A 107 2.06 -7.97 2.33
N GLY A 108 2.01 -6.84 3.05
CA GLY A 108 1.90 -6.81 4.51
C GLY A 108 0.54 -7.31 5.00
N TRP A 109 -0.55 -6.86 4.38
CA TRP A 109 -1.92 -7.29 4.67
C TRP A 109 -2.05 -8.81 4.56
N LYS A 110 -1.56 -9.37 3.46
CA LYS A 110 -1.61 -10.82 3.22
C LYS A 110 -0.71 -11.63 4.17
N ALA A 111 0.36 -11.02 4.69
CA ALA A 111 1.19 -11.65 5.72
C ALA A 111 0.50 -11.61 7.08
N HIS A 112 -0.18 -10.52 7.41
CA HIS A 112 -0.99 -10.38 8.62
C HIS A 112 -2.13 -11.42 8.66
N ASP A 113 -2.88 -11.54 7.56
CA ASP A 113 -3.96 -12.55 7.44
C ASP A 113 -3.46 -14.00 7.52
N ALA A 114 -2.17 -14.22 7.26
CA ALA A 114 -1.51 -15.51 7.43
C ALA A 114 -0.94 -15.73 8.85
N GLY A 115 -1.19 -14.82 9.79
CA GLY A 115 -0.65 -14.84 11.16
C GLY A 115 0.86 -14.55 11.24
N GLN A 116 1.44 -13.93 10.21
CA GLN A 116 2.88 -13.64 10.11
C GLN A 116 3.19 -12.19 10.46
N ASP A 117 2.80 -11.72 11.64
CA ASP A 117 2.81 -10.30 12.01
C ASP A 117 4.19 -9.62 11.93
N GLY A 118 5.26 -10.33 12.32
CA GLY A 118 6.62 -9.81 12.18
C GLY A 118 7.01 -9.58 10.71
N LEU A 119 6.50 -10.41 9.79
CA LEU A 119 6.69 -10.22 8.35
C LEU A 119 5.78 -9.10 7.81
N ALA A 120 4.53 -9.03 8.28
CA ALA A 120 3.60 -7.97 7.94
C ALA A 120 4.19 -6.59 8.27
N GLN A 121 4.74 -6.44 9.48
CA GLN A 121 5.36 -5.19 9.93
C GLN A 121 6.51 -4.75 9.03
N ARG A 122 7.36 -5.69 8.60
CA ARG A 122 8.46 -5.41 7.68
C ARG A 122 7.96 -4.89 6.34
N TYR A 123 6.86 -5.44 5.83
CA TYR A 123 6.23 -4.96 4.59
C TYR A 123 5.55 -3.61 4.77
N TYR A 124 4.86 -3.35 5.88
CA TYR A 124 4.27 -2.04 6.17
C TYR A 124 5.34 -0.96 6.35
N LEU A 125 6.44 -1.24 7.05
CA LEU A 125 7.58 -0.33 7.15
C LEU A 125 8.22 -0.07 5.77
N ARG A 126 8.23 -1.07 4.88
CA ARG A 126 8.69 -0.88 3.50
C ARG A 126 7.72 -0.01 2.71
N SER A 127 6.42 -0.23 2.84
CA SER A 127 5.36 0.60 2.27
C SER A 127 5.50 2.05 2.73
N TYR A 128 5.73 2.28 4.01
CA TYR A 128 5.92 3.61 4.59
C TYR A 128 7.10 4.35 3.96
N ARG A 129 8.26 3.70 3.84
CA ARG A 129 9.44 4.31 3.18
C ARG A 129 9.20 4.63 1.70
N LEU A 130 8.42 3.81 1.00
CA LEU A 130 8.04 4.08 -0.40
C LEU A 130 7.05 5.25 -0.47
N ALA A 131 6.07 5.29 0.44
CA ALA A 131 5.11 6.36 0.55
C ALA A 131 5.79 7.70 0.90
N GLU A 132 6.81 7.73 1.75
CA GLU A 132 7.58 8.94 2.05
C GLU A 132 8.25 9.55 0.81
N VAL A 133 8.69 8.71 -0.15
CA VAL A 133 9.22 9.20 -1.43
C VAL A 133 8.09 9.73 -2.32
N ALA A 134 6.93 9.09 -2.30
CA ALA A 134 5.78 9.43 -3.15
C ALA A 134 5.06 10.70 -2.70
N ASP A 135 4.77 10.78 -1.41
CA ASP A 135 4.06 11.83 -0.71
C ASP A 135 4.34 11.69 0.81
N PRO A 136 5.26 12.51 1.37
CA PRO A 136 5.66 12.44 2.78
C PRO A 136 4.57 12.91 3.75
N ASP A 137 3.47 13.45 3.21
CA ASP A 137 2.33 13.91 3.97
C ASP A 137 1.21 12.83 3.95
N ALA A 138 0.26 12.92 3.03
CA ALA A 138 -1.00 12.20 3.14
C ALA A 138 -0.83 10.68 2.98
N HIS A 139 -0.10 10.24 1.96
CA HIS A 139 0.14 8.81 1.73
C HIS A 139 1.00 8.19 2.85
N ALA A 140 2.10 8.83 3.24
CA ALA A 140 2.92 8.33 4.35
C ALA A 140 2.15 8.31 5.68
N GLY A 141 1.32 9.32 5.94
CA GLY A 141 0.42 9.37 7.08
C GLY A 141 -0.59 8.21 7.08
N TYR A 142 -1.12 7.85 5.92
CA TYR A 142 -2.01 6.71 5.79
C TYR A 142 -1.33 5.37 6.10
N VAL A 143 -0.05 5.20 5.74
CA VAL A 143 0.68 3.98 6.12
C VAL A 143 0.99 3.96 7.62
N LEU A 144 1.21 5.11 8.27
CA LEU A 144 1.30 5.15 9.74
C LEU A 144 -0.01 4.71 10.41
N ARG A 145 -1.15 5.06 9.83
CA ARG A 145 -2.46 4.59 10.29
C ARG A 145 -2.56 3.06 10.23
N ILE A 146 -2.07 2.45 9.16
CA ILE A 146 -1.99 0.98 9.01
C ILE A 146 -1.08 0.37 10.08
N LEU A 147 0.09 0.97 10.34
CA LEU A 147 1.00 0.51 11.40
C LEU A 147 0.37 0.62 12.78
N ALA A 148 -0.38 1.69 13.05
CA ALA A 148 -1.16 1.84 14.28
C ALA A 148 -2.21 0.73 14.41
N HIS A 149 -2.88 0.36 13.31
CA HIS A 149 -3.80 -0.78 13.32
C HIS A 149 -3.12 -2.10 13.67
N GLN A 150 -2.00 -2.43 13.02
CA GLN A 150 -1.26 -3.65 13.32
C GLN A 150 -0.77 -3.69 14.77
N ALA A 151 -0.43 -2.53 15.35
CA ALA A 151 0.00 -2.43 16.73
C ALA A 151 -1.11 -2.82 17.73
N PHE A 152 -2.39 -2.67 17.37
CA PHE A 152 -3.51 -3.20 18.18
C PHE A 152 -3.56 -4.72 18.18
N ASP A 153 -3.34 -5.33 17.01
CA ASP A 153 -3.57 -6.76 16.82
C ASP A 153 -2.40 -7.61 17.37
N THR A 154 -1.22 -7.00 17.53
CA THR A 154 0.01 -7.67 18.01
C THR A 154 0.21 -7.66 19.54
N GLY A 155 -0.75 -7.14 20.31
CA GLY A 155 -0.79 -7.26 21.77
C GLY A 155 0.16 -6.31 22.54
N HIS A 156 0.54 -6.72 23.76
CA HIS A 156 1.17 -5.86 24.78
C HIS A 156 2.44 -5.08 24.33
N GLY A 157 3.19 -5.59 23.35
CA GLY A 157 4.35 -4.89 22.79
C GLY A 157 4.01 -3.75 21.81
N GLY A 158 2.85 -3.82 21.14
CA GLY A 158 2.38 -2.82 20.19
C GLY A 158 1.51 -1.73 20.81
N ALA A 159 0.88 -2.01 21.95
CA ALA A 159 -0.06 -1.09 22.63
C ALA A 159 0.54 0.30 22.92
N ALA A 160 1.83 0.36 23.28
CA ALA A 160 2.51 1.63 23.56
C ALA A 160 2.67 2.52 22.32
N GLU A 161 2.84 1.92 21.14
CA GLU A 161 3.08 2.61 19.87
C GLU A 161 1.79 3.02 19.15
N CYS A 162 0.64 2.46 19.54
CA CYS A 162 -0.65 2.69 18.88
C CYS A 162 -1.04 4.17 18.81
N VAL A 163 -1.04 4.88 19.95
CA VAL A 163 -1.40 6.30 20.01
C VAL A 163 -0.37 7.18 19.28
N PRO A 164 0.95 7.06 19.54
CA PRO A 164 1.97 7.83 18.80
C PRO A 164 1.86 7.68 17.28
N LEU A 165 1.65 6.47 16.76
CA LEU A 165 1.47 6.21 15.33
C LEU A 165 0.19 6.85 14.78
N ALA A 166 -0.94 6.71 15.49
CA ALA A 166 -2.21 7.30 15.09
C ALA A 166 -2.18 8.83 15.09
N GLU A 167 -1.55 9.45 16.10
CA GLU A 167 -1.36 10.90 16.14
C GLU A 167 -0.41 11.39 15.04
N ALA A 168 0.67 10.65 14.77
CA ALA A 168 1.58 10.97 13.68
C ALA A 168 0.89 10.89 12.30
N ALA A 169 0.03 9.88 12.10
CA ALA A 169 -0.84 9.79 10.93
C ALA A 169 -1.74 11.03 10.81
N HIS A 170 -2.40 11.42 11.90
CA HIS A 170 -3.25 12.61 11.94
C HIS A 170 -2.49 13.90 11.62
N ARG A 171 -1.33 14.14 12.23
CA ARG A 171 -0.51 15.34 11.97
C ARG A 171 -0.12 15.46 10.49
N ARG A 172 0.20 14.34 9.84
CA ARG A 172 0.55 14.31 8.41
C ARG A 172 -0.66 14.57 7.51
N MET A 173 -1.80 13.96 7.81
CA MET A 173 -2.98 14.00 6.93
C MET A 173 -3.85 15.24 7.14
N ARG A 174 -3.84 15.86 8.33
CA ARG A 174 -4.70 17.00 8.69
C ARG A 174 -4.58 18.15 7.67
N GLY A 175 -5.71 18.51 7.06
CA GLY A 175 -5.81 19.60 6.08
C GLY A 175 -5.31 19.25 4.67
N ARG A 176 -4.92 17.99 4.43
CA ARG A 176 -4.36 17.53 3.14
C ARG A 176 -5.15 16.41 2.48
N VAL A 177 -6.16 15.87 3.17
CA VAL A 177 -7.04 14.81 2.67
C VAL A 177 -8.50 15.24 2.80
N GLY A 178 -9.38 14.63 2.01
CA GLY A 178 -10.82 14.86 2.11
C GLY A 178 -11.45 14.17 3.33
N PRO A 179 -12.70 14.51 3.66
CA PRO A 179 -13.40 13.97 4.84
C PRO A 179 -13.47 12.43 4.87
N GLU A 180 -13.61 11.79 3.72
CA GLU A 180 -13.64 10.33 3.58
C GLU A 180 -12.37 9.66 4.11
N THR A 181 -11.21 10.30 3.89
CA THR A 181 -9.92 9.77 4.34
C THR A 181 -9.58 10.24 5.75
N GLU A 182 -9.94 11.48 6.12
CA GLU A 182 -9.75 12.02 7.47
C GLU A 182 -10.54 11.21 8.52
N THR A 183 -11.73 10.71 8.15
CA THR A 183 -12.57 9.83 8.98
C THR A 183 -11.79 8.59 9.45
N LEU A 184 -11.08 7.92 8.55
CA LEU A 184 -10.31 6.71 8.86
C LEU A 184 -9.25 6.95 9.95
N VAL A 185 -8.62 8.13 9.92
CA VAL A 185 -7.63 8.51 10.93
C VAL A 185 -8.28 8.74 12.29
N HIS A 186 -9.44 9.40 12.34
CA HIS A 186 -10.16 9.62 13.58
C HIS A 186 -10.70 8.32 14.19
N LEU A 187 -11.15 7.37 13.36
CA LEU A 187 -11.51 6.03 13.84
C LEU A 187 -10.28 5.29 14.42
N THR A 188 -9.12 5.45 13.80
CA THR A 188 -7.86 4.86 14.31
C THR A 188 -7.45 5.48 15.64
N LEU A 189 -7.55 6.82 15.79
CA LEU A 189 -7.33 7.52 17.06
C LEU A 189 -8.32 7.08 18.15
N ALA A 190 -9.60 6.95 17.79
CA ALA A 190 -10.62 6.46 18.72
C ALA A 190 -10.27 5.08 19.27
N ARG A 191 -9.90 4.14 18.39
CA ARG A 191 -9.43 2.79 18.78
C ARG A 191 -8.17 2.87 19.64
N ALA A 192 -7.25 3.77 19.31
CA ALA A 192 -6.01 3.98 20.05
C ALA A 192 -6.24 4.42 21.50
N HIS A 193 -7.06 5.45 21.69
CA HIS A 193 -7.41 5.95 23.01
C HIS A 193 -8.25 4.93 23.79
N ALA A 194 -9.21 4.25 23.15
CA ALA A 194 -10.00 3.21 23.79
C ALA A 194 -9.13 2.06 24.33
N HIS A 195 -8.12 1.63 23.55
CA HIS A 195 -7.18 0.60 23.96
C HIS A 195 -6.35 0.99 25.21
N ARG A 196 -6.09 2.30 25.41
CA ARG A 196 -5.43 2.83 26.62
C ARG A 196 -6.38 3.14 27.79
N GLY A 197 -7.68 2.90 27.63
CA GLY A 197 -8.70 3.28 28.63
C GLY A 197 -9.02 4.78 28.65
N GLU A 198 -8.56 5.54 27.66
CA GLU A 198 -8.73 6.99 27.57
C GLU A 198 -10.11 7.32 26.96
N THR A 199 -11.15 7.21 27.78
CA THR A 199 -12.55 7.31 27.34
C THR A 199 -12.89 8.66 26.69
N ARG A 200 -12.48 9.78 27.30
CA ARG A 200 -12.80 11.12 26.78
C ARG A 200 -12.18 11.39 25.41
N PRO A 201 -10.87 11.18 25.19
CA PRO A 201 -10.27 11.29 23.85
C PRO A 201 -10.89 10.35 22.83
N ALA A 202 -11.22 9.10 23.21
CA ALA A 202 -11.86 8.14 22.31
C ALA A 202 -13.22 8.64 21.81
N VAL A 203 -14.11 9.08 22.72
CA VAL A 203 -15.43 9.62 22.38
C VAL A 203 -15.32 10.87 21.51
N ALA A 204 -14.37 11.77 21.80
CA ALA A 204 -14.15 12.96 21.00
C ALA A 204 -13.71 12.62 19.56
N ALA A 205 -12.86 11.61 19.40
CA ALA A 205 -12.41 11.13 18.09
C ALA A 205 -13.55 10.47 17.30
N ILE A 206 -14.40 9.66 17.94
CA ILE A 206 -15.61 9.08 17.33
C ILE A 206 -16.54 10.19 16.84
N ALA A 207 -16.87 11.16 17.69
CA ALA A 207 -17.76 12.25 17.32
C ALA A 207 -17.21 13.08 16.15
N ARG A 208 -15.87 13.20 16.04
CA ARG A 208 -15.23 13.85 14.89
C ARG A 208 -15.33 13.00 13.63
N ALA A 209 -15.14 11.69 13.71
CA ALA A 209 -15.30 10.76 12.60
C ALA A 209 -16.74 10.80 12.06
N GLU A 210 -17.76 10.78 12.92
CA GLU A 210 -19.17 10.86 12.52
C GLU A 210 -19.47 12.13 11.72
N ARG A 211 -19.04 13.31 12.20
CA ARG A 211 -19.23 14.58 11.49
C ARG A 211 -18.52 14.65 10.14
N LEU A 212 -17.41 13.91 9.98
CA LEU A 212 -16.70 13.83 8.71
C LEU A 212 -17.39 12.85 7.75
N LEU A 213 -17.93 11.76 8.27
CA LEU A 213 -18.67 10.76 7.51
C LEU A 213 -19.92 11.36 6.86
N ASP A 214 -20.62 12.27 7.55
CA ASP A 214 -21.75 13.03 7.00
C ASP A 214 -21.41 13.81 5.71
N ARG A 215 -20.12 14.09 5.48
CA ARG A 215 -19.60 14.87 4.35
C ARG A 215 -18.73 14.02 3.41
N ALA A 216 -18.50 12.76 3.75
CA ALA A 216 -17.59 11.88 3.03
C ALA A 216 -18.16 11.56 1.65
N ARG A 217 -17.27 11.51 0.66
CA ARG A 217 -17.59 11.10 -0.71
C ARG A 217 -16.64 9.99 -1.10
N PRO A 218 -17.06 8.71 -1.02
CA PRO A 218 -16.17 7.57 -1.23
C PRO A 218 -15.43 7.60 -2.58
N ASP A 219 -16.07 8.14 -3.62
CA ASP A 219 -15.50 8.34 -4.97
C ASP A 219 -14.32 9.33 -5.02
N ARG A 220 -14.14 10.15 -3.98
CA ARG A 220 -13.07 11.14 -3.88
C ARG A 220 -11.86 10.65 -3.07
N ALA A 221 -11.96 9.47 -2.47
CA ALA A 221 -10.84 8.91 -1.72
C ALA A 221 -9.65 8.66 -2.66
N PRO A 222 -8.42 9.01 -2.26
CA PRO A 222 -7.23 8.59 -2.98
C PRO A 222 -7.17 7.07 -3.09
N ARG A 223 -6.61 6.55 -4.19
CA ARG A 223 -6.53 5.10 -4.45
C ARG A 223 -5.95 4.32 -3.25
N TRP A 224 -4.86 4.82 -2.66
CA TRP A 224 -4.21 4.19 -1.52
C TRP A 224 -5.11 4.11 -0.27
N ALA A 225 -6.09 5.02 -0.13
CA ALA A 225 -7.05 5.00 0.96
C ALA A 225 -8.13 3.91 0.80
N GLY A 226 -8.40 3.49 -0.44
CA GLY A 226 -9.36 2.43 -0.75
C GLY A 226 -8.78 1.01 -0.73
N LEU A 227 -7.47 0.84 -0.47
CA LEU A 227 -6.84 -0.48 -0.46
C LEU A 227 -6.94 -1.21 0.89
N GLY A 228 -7.31 -0.50 1.96
CA GLY A 228 -7.50 -1.14 3.27
C GLY A 228 -8.88 -1.75 3.39
N GLY A 229 -8.96 -2.94 4.01
CA GLY A 229 -10.23 -3.48 4.50
C GLY A 229 -10.97 -2.47 5.40
N PRO A 230 -12.29 -2.65 5.58
CA PRO A 230 -13.23 -1.62 6.04
C PRO A 230 -12.78 -0.81 7.26
#